data_AF-A0A950TYE3-F1
#
_entry.id   AF-A0A950TYE3-F1
#
_cell.length_a   1.000
_cell.length_b   1.000
_cell.length_c   1.000
_cell.angle_alpha   90.00
_cell.angle_beta   90.00
_cell.angle_gamma   90.00
#
_symmetry.space_group_name_H-M   'P 1'
#
loop_
_entity.id
_entity.type
_entity.pdbx_description
1 polymer ?
#
loop_
_entity_poly.entity_id
_entity_poly.type
_entity_poly.pdbx_seq_one_letter_code
_entity_poly.pdbx_strand_id
1 'polypeptide(L)'
;MSLHHPSLLRRLANAVSGREIYDLAAEIYPICRSITGDGVRETLGCLRRHIALQTHEVPSGTPAFDWTVPKEWNIRDAYIKNASGQRVVDFRESNLHVISYSTPIHAYFRLDELKSHIFTLPQQPDVVPYRTSYYDESWGFCMQHNRLRELPDGVYEVLIDSTLKDGSLIYGEHLHQGETDDEVLL
;
A
#
# COMPACT_ATOMS: atom_id res chain seq x y z
N MET A 1 44.00 -1.26 20.63
CA MET A 1 43.89 -2.67 20.21
C MET A 1 42.93 -3.36 21.17
N SER A 2 41.88 -4.00 20.62
CA SER A 2 40.78 -4.71 21.29
C SER A 2 39.65 -3.85 21.88
N LEU A 3 38.66 -3.56 21.04
CA LEU A 3 37.28 -3.26 21.43
C LEU A 3 36.33 -4.21 20.67
N HIS A 4 36.58 -5.51 20.74
CA HIS A 4 35.46 -6.43 20.58
C HIS A 4 34.72 -6.42 21.91
N HIS A 5 33.57 -5.76 21.95
CA HIS A 5 32.67 -5.75 23.10
C HIS A 5 31.70 -6.94 22.93
N PRO A 6 32.02 -8.16 23.40
CA PRO A 6 31.17 -9.34 23.22
C PRO A 6 29.77 -9.16 23.81
N SER A 7 29.56 -8.19 24.71
CA SER A 7 28.24 -7.87 25.26
C SER A 7 27.30 -7.17 24.27
N LEU A 8 27.80 -6.48 23.24
CA LEU A 8 26.95 -5.79 22.26
C LEU A 8 26.39 -6.80 21.25
N LEU A 9 27.24 -7.68 20.72
CA LEU A 9 26.83 -8.79 19.87
C LEU A 9 25.94 -9.80 20.62
N ARG A 10 26.19 -10.06 21.91
CA ARG A 10 25.35 -10.95 22.72
C ARG A 10 24.02 -10.31 23.14
N ARG A 11 23.94 -8.96 23.17
CA ARG A 11 22.67 -8.22 23.31
C ARG A 11 21.89 -8.24 21.99
N LEU A 12 22.55 -8.00 20.86
CA LEU A 12 21.94 -8.08 19.53
C LEU A 12 21.45 -9.50 19.19
N ALA A 13 22.20 -10.53 19.60
CA ALA A 13 21.82 -11.93 19.41
C ALA A 13 20.66 -12.40 20.31
N ASN A 14 20.29 -11.63 21.34
CA ASN A 14 19.25 -11.99 22.31
C ASN A 14 18.06 -11.00 22.37
N ALA A 15 18.00 -9.93 21.57
CA ALA A 15 17.07 -8.82 21.85
C ALA A 15 16.19 -8.31 20.69
N VAL A 16 16.06 -9.05 19.58
CA VAL A 16 14.82 -9.05 18.79
C VAL A 16 14.58 -10.47 18.32
N SER A 17 13.56 -11.14 18.85
CA SER A 17 13.21 -12.46 18.34
C SER A 17 12.72 -12.29 16.90
N GLY A 18 13.16 -13.13 15.95
CA GLY A 18 12.60 -13.12 14.59
C GLY A 18 11.07 -13.26 14.59
N ARG A 19 10.52 -13.78 15.70
CA ARG A 19 9.08 -13.79 15.97
C ARG A 19 8.47 -12.39 16.13
N GLU A 20 9.12 -11.48 16.86
CA GLU A 20 8.62 -10.11 17.06
C GLU A 20 8.60 -9.32 15.75
N ILE A 21 9.63 -9.51 14.90
CA ILE A 21 9.68 -8.92 13.55
C ILE A 21 8.52 -9.46 12.70
N TYR A 22 8.30 -10.78 12.74
CA TYR A 22 7.22 -11.42 12.02
C TYR A 22 5.84 -10.95 12.51
N ASP A 23 5.65 -10.84 13.83
CA ASP A 23 4.39 -10.41 14.42
C ASP A 23 4.09 -8.95 14.03
N LEU A 24 5.09 -8.05 14.03
CA LEU A 24 4.95 -6.69 13.52
C LEU A 24 4.63 -6.66 12.02
N ALA A 25 5.30 -7.48 11.22
CA ALA A 25 5.03 -7.58 9.79
C ALA A 25 3.59 -8.06 9.53
N ALA A 26 3.10 -9.03 10.30
CA ALA A 26 1.73 -9.52 10.23
C ALA A 26 0.70 -8.46 10.66
N GLU A 27 1.01 -7.65 11.68
CA GLU A 27 0.17 -6.53 12.12
C GLU A 27 0.02 -5.47 11.02
N ILE A 28 1.11 -5.08 10.37
CA ILE A 28 1.08 -4.02 9.36
C ILE A 28 0.67 -4.53 7.97
N TYR A 29 0.73 -5.84 7.71
CA TYR A 29 0.39 -6.44 6.42
C TYR A 29 -0.97 -6.00 5.83
N PRO A 30 -2.10 -6.05 6.58
CA PRO A 30 -3.40 -5.70 6.02
C PRO A 30 -3.59 -4.20 5.72
N ILE A 31 -2.79 -3.33 6.33
CA ILE A 31 -2.92 -1.87 6.15
C ILE A 31 -2.67 -1.52 4.67
N CYS A 32 -3.65 -0.86 4.05
CA CYS A 32 -3.56 -0.42 2.65
C CYS A 32 -2.64 0.79 2.52
N ARG A 33 -1.34 0.53 2.39
CA ARG A 33 -0.33 1.56 2.11
C ARG A 33 -0.30 1.94 0.63
N SER A 34 0.04 3.19 0.39
CA SER A 34 0.49 3.71 -0.90
C SER A 34 1.69 4.62 -0.67
N ILE A 35 2.04 5.49 -1.63
CA ILE A 35 3.09 6.51 -1.46
C ILE A 35 2.65 7.69 -0.58
N THR A 36 1.35 7.82 -0.30
CA THR A 36 0.75 8.77 0.64
C THR A 36 -0.45 8.13 1.34
N GLY A 37 -1.14 8.90 2.20
CA GLY A 37 -2.43 8.52 2.76
C GLY A 37 -2.38 7.92 4.17
N ASP A 38 -3.56 7.65 4.71
CA ASP A 38 -3.76 7.26 6.09
C ASP A 38 -3.16 5.89 6.41
N GLY A 39 -3.06 4.99 5.43
CA GLY A 39 -2.36 3.72 5.62
C GLY A 39 -0.86 3.90 5.94
N VAL A 40 -0.21 4.94 5.42
CA VAL A 40 1.17 5.28 5.79
C VAL A 40 1.20 5.84 7.21
N ARG A 41 0.28 6.76 7.56
CA ARG A 41 0.17 7.31 8.93
C ARG A 41 -0.06 6.22 9.97
N GLU A 42 -0.96 5.29 9.69
CA GLU A 42 -1.26 4.14 10.56
C GLU A 42 -0.03 3.26 10.73
N THR A 43 0.66 2.93 9.62
CA THR A 43 1.89 2.12 9.66
C THR A 43 2.97 2.80 10.50
N LEU A 44 3.22 4.10 10.31
CA LEU A 44 4.19 4.85 11.12
C LEU A 44 3.75 4.90 12.60
N GLY A 45 2.45 4.99 12.88
CA GLY A 45 1.89 4.87 14.22
C GLY A 45 2.22 3.52 14.89
N CYS A 46 2.14 2.41 14.13
CA CYS A 46 2.57 1.11 14.62
C CYS A 46 4.08 1.07 14.91
N LEU A 47 4.90 1.55 13.97
CA LEU A 47 6.36 1.57 14.12
C LEU A 47 6.84 2.44 15.29
N ARG A 48 6.14 3.54 15.58
CA ARG A 48 6.44 4.44 16.72
C ARG A 48 6.38 3.76 18.08
N ARG A 49 5.72 2.59 18.19
CA ARG A 49 5.72 1.79 19.42
C ARG A 49 7.03 1.04 19.65
N HIS A 50 7.84 0.85 18.60
CA HIS A 50 9.09 0.10 18.64
C HIS A 50 10.32 1.01 18.58
N ILE A 51 10.20 2.20 17.98
CA ILE A 51 11.30 3.14 17.79
C ILE A 51 10.79 4.59 17.83
N ALA A 52 11.62 5.51 18.34
CA ALA A 52 11.28 6.94 18.40
C ALA A 52 11.32 7.58 17.00
N LEU A 53 10.26 7.40 16.23
CA LEU A 53 10.10 8.02 14.90
C LEU A 53 9.46 9.40 15.01
N GLN A 54 10.10 10.38 14.40
CA GLN A 54 9.53 11.67 14.06
C GLN A 54 8.78 11.54 12.73
N THR A 55 7.51 11.94 12.70
CA THR A 55 6.71 11.93 11.47
C THR A 55 6.73 13.31 10.84
N HIS A 56 6.97 13.36 9.54
CA HIS A 56 6.97 14.57 8.73
C HIS A 56 5.85 14.49 7.69
N GLU A 57 5.22 15.62 7.44
CA GLU A 57 4.22 15.78 6.38
C GLU A 57 4.65 16.91 5.45
N VAL A 58 4.81 16.59 4.16
CA VAL A 58 5.17 17.55 3.12
C VAL A 58 3.94 17.80 2.24
N PRO A 59 3.46 19.05 2.13
CA PRO A 59 2.24 19.34 1.36
C PRO A 59 2.35 18.96 -0.11
N SER A 60 1.26 18.45 -0.69
CA SER A 60 1.10 18.25 -2.13
C SER A 60 1.46 19.52 -2.92
N GLY A 61 2.08 19.36 -4.08
CA GLY A 61 2.54 20.48 -4.91
C GLY A 61 3.90 21.06 -4.50
N THR A 62 4.47 20.64 -3.37
CA THR A 62 5.82 21.07 -2.96
C THR A 62 6.86 20.56 -3.96
N PRO A 63 7.73 21.43 -4.53
CA PRO A 63 8.85 20.98 -5.36
C PRO A 63 9.91 20.25 -4.53
N ALA A 64 10.38 19.12 -5.02
CA ALA A 64 11.45 18.31 -4.44
C ALA A 64 12.44 17.93 -5.54
N PHE A 65 13.43 18.80 -5.77
CA PHE A 65 14.28 18.76 -6.97
C PHE A 65 13.41 18.78 -8.25
N ASP A 66 13.54 17.78 -9.11
CA ASP A 66 12.76 17.63 -10.35
C ASP A 66 11.38 16.99 -10.13
N TRP A 67 11.06 16.61 -8.89
CA TRP A 67 9.78 15.99 -8.52
C TRP A 67 8.83 17.00 -7.90
N THR A 68 7.54 16.68 -7.94
CA THR A 68 6.50 17.39 -7.21
C THR A 68 5.82 16.41 -6.28
N VAL A 69 5.65 16.80 -5.01
CA VAL A 69 4.94 15.97 -4.03
C VAL A 69 3.50 15.73 -4.52
N PRO A 70 3.05 14.47 -4.64
CA PRO A 70 1.77 14.16 -5.28
C PRO A 70 0.58 14.55 -4.40
N LYS A 71 -0.61 14.53 -5.00
CA LYS A 71 -1.88 14.49 -4.25
C LYS A 71 -1.87 13.31 -3.27
N GLU A 72 -2.59 13.48 -2.17
CA GLU A 72 -2.81 12.42 -1.19
C GLU A 72 -3.95 11.50 -1.65
N TRP A 73 -3.72 10.19 -1.56
CA TRP A 73 -4.70 9.16 -1.91
C TRP A 73 -5.16 8.38 -0.68
N ASN A 74 -6.48 8.19 -0.56
CA ASN A 74 -7.10 7.37 0.48
C ASN A 74 -8.23 6.53 -0.12
N ILE A 75 -8.52 5.36 0.47
CA ILE A 75 -9.57 4.45 0.01
C ILE A 75 -10.35 3.90 1.20
N ARG A 76 -11.68 3.83 1.06
CA ARG A 76 -12.61 3.34 2.10
C ARG A 76 -13.18 1.97 1.77
N ASP A 77 -13.57 1.74 0.52
CA ASP A 77 -14.09 0.46 0.04
C ASP A 77 -13.89 0.38 -1.48
N ALA A 78 -13.84 -0.83 -2.02
CA ALA A 78 -13.92 -1.04 -3.45
C ALA A 78 -14.39 -2.46 -3.77
N TYR A 79 -15.18 -2.59 -4.84
CA TYR A 79 -15.68 -3.88 -5.28
C TYR A 79 -16.08 -3.89 -6.75
N ILE A 80 -16.15 -5.11 -7.29
CA ILE A 80 -16.93 -5.44 -8.48
C ILE A 80 -18.05 -6.37 -8.03
N LYS A 81 -19.31 -6.00 -8.28
CA LYS A 81 -20.49 -6.74 -7.83
C LYS A 81 -21.34 -7.14 -9.04
N ASN A 82 -21.73 -8.41 -9.10
CA ASN A 82 -22.54 -8.94 -10.18
C ASN A 82 -24.04 -8.62 -9.99
N ALA A 83 -24.87 -9.01 -10.97
CA ALA A 83 -26.31 -8.81 -10.93
C ALA A 83 -27.05 -9.57 -9.80
N SER A 84 -26.45 -10.61 -9.21
CA SER A 84 -27.01 -11.30 -8.03
C SER A 84 -26.63 -10.62 -6.71
N GLY A 85 -25.88 -9.51 -6.75
CA GLY A 85 -25.43 -8.77 -5.58
C GLY A 85 -24.16 -9.33 -4.94
N GLN A 86 -23.56 -10.37 -5.51
CA GLN A 86 -22.29 -10.94 -5.03
C GLN A 86 -21.12 -10.05 -5.47
N ARG A 87 -20.27 -9.65 -4.51
CA ARG A 87 -18.96 -9.05 -4.80
C ARG A 87 -18.04 -10.15 -5.35
N VAL A 88 -17.73 -10.09 -6.64
CA VAL A 88 -16.81 -11.02 -7.31
C VAL A 88 -15.34 -10.61 -7.14
N VAL A 89 -15.14 -9.34 -6.78
CA VAL A 89 -13.89 -8.78 -6.27
C VAL A 89 -14.28 -7.91 -5.07
N ASP A 90 -13.60 -8.09 -3.93
CA ASP A 90 -13.82 -7.31 -2.72
C ASP A 90 -12.49 -6.83 -2.14
N PHE A 91 -12.30 -5.52 -2.08
CA PHE A 91 -11.10 -4.89 -1.50
C PHE A 91 -10.85 -5.29 -0.06
N ARG A 92 -11.90 -5.66 0.68
CA ARG A 92 -11.80 -6.11 2.08
C ARG A 92 -11.16 -7.48 2.21
N GLU A 93 -11.18 -8.30 1.15
CA GLU A 93 -10.46 -9.57 1.11
C GLU A 93 -8.97 -9.37 0.86
N SER A 94 -8.63 -8.43 -0.02
CA SER A 94 -7.24 -8.05 -0.30
C SER A 94 -7.15 -6.66 -0.90
N ASN A 95 -6.30 -5.81 -0.32
CA ASN A 95 -6.05 -4.47 -0.84
C ASN A 95 -5.38 -4.48 -2.23
N LEU A 96 -4.75 -5.61 -2.63
CA LEU A 96 -4.16 -5.79 -3.95
C LEU A 96 -5.20 -5.79 -5.08
N HIS A 97 -6.48 -5.95 -4.76
CA HIS A 97 -7.54 -5.92 -5.76
C HIS A 97 -7.72 -4.57 -6.44
N VAL A 98 -7.18 -3.49 -5.90
CA VAL A 98 -7.31 -2.14 -6.46
C VAL A 98 -5.95 -1.66 -6.93
N ILE A 99 -5.90 -1.03 -8.10
CA ILE A 99 -4.68 -0.33 -8.52
C ILE A 99 -4.45 0.84 -7.56
N SER A 100 -3.31 0.87 -6.89
CA SER A 100 -2.94 1.95 -5.97
C SER A 100 -3.02 3.29 -6.70
N TYR A 101 -3.59 4.32 -6.06
CA TYR A 101 -3.92 5.63 -6.65
C TYR A 101 -5.14 5.68 -7.60
N SER A 102 -5.96 4.62 -7.68
CA SER A 102 -7.19 4.65 -8.49
C SER A 102 -8.12 5.81 -8.13
N THR A 103 -8.59 6.55 -9.13
CA THR A 103 -9.62 7.58 -8.97
C THR A 103 -10.97 6.99 -8.57
N PRO A 104 -11.83 7.75 -7.87
CA PRO A 104 -13.13 7.24 -7.44
C PRO A 104 -14.06 6.99 -8.62
N ILE A 105 -14.80 5.90 -8.56
CA ILE A 105 -15.79 5.55 -9.57
C ILE A 105 -16.97 4.83 -8.91
N HIS A 106 -18.19 5.14 -9.37
CA HIS A 106 -19.37 4.34 -9.07
C HIS A 106 -20.23 4.25 -10.34
N ALA A 107 -20.14 3.11 -11.02
CA ALA A 107 -20.78 2.94 -12.33
C ALA A 107 -21.10 1.48 -12.62
N TYR A 108 -21.91 1.27 -13.65
CA TYR A 108 -22.26 -0.06 -14.16
C TYR A 108 -21.60 -0.28 -15.51
N PHE A 109 -20.99 -1.45 -15.70
CA PHE A 109 -20.32 -1.83 -16.95
C PHE A 109 -20.78 -3.18 -17.43
N ARG A 110 -20.83 -3.38 -18.75
CA ARG A 110 -20.87 -4.74 -19.29
C ARG A 110 -19.50 -5.42 -19.12
N LEU A 111 -19.46 -6.74 -19.02
CA LEU A 111 -18.21 -7.48 -18.78
C LEU A 111 -17.14 -7.22 -19.86
N ASP A 112 -17.52 -7.07 -21.12
CA ASP A 112 -16.62 -6.77 -22.24
C ASP A 112 -15.94 -5.41 -22.10
N GLU A 113 -16.68 -4.40 -21.65
CA GLU A 113 -16.14 -3.07 -21.34
C GLU A 113 -15.26 -3.11 -20.08
N LEU A 114 -15.76 -3.76 -19.02
CA LEU A 114 -15.09 -3.85 -17.72
C LEU A 114 -13.73 -4.55 -17.81
N LYS A 115 -13.57 -5.54 -18.70
CA LYS A 115 -12.31 -6.25 -18.92
C LYS A 115 -11.14 -5.33 -19.26
N SER A 116 -11.38 -4.15 -19.84
CA SER A 116 -10.33 -3.16 -20.12
C SER A 116 -9.75 -2.49 -18.86
N HIS A 117 -10.49 -2.55 -17.75
CA HIS A 117 -10.10 -2.03 -16.43
C HIS A 117 -9.73 -3.14 -15.43
N ILE A 118 -9.67 -4.40 -15.88
CA ILE A 118 -9.26 -5.54 -15.06
C ILE A 118 -7.88 -6.01 -15.50
N PHE A 119 -6.97 -6.12 -14.53
CA PHE A 119 -5.60 -6.54 -14.75
C PHE A 119 -5.32 -7.90 -14.08
N THR A 120 -4.68 -8.79 -14.82
CA THR A 120 -4.38 -10.16 -14.41
C THR A 120 -2.99 -10.56 -14.88
N LEU A 121 -2.46 -11.69 -14.40
CA LEU A 121 -1.20 -12.29 -14.88
C LEU A 121 -1.50 -13.66 -15.51
N PRO A 122 -1.60 -13.77 -16.85
CA PRO A 122 -1.92 -15.05 -17.50
C PRO A 122 -0.90 -16.17 -17.19
N GLN A 123 0.37 -15.82 -16.97
CA GLN A 123 1.44 -16.77 -16.65
C GLN A 123 1.42 -17.21 -15.17
N GLN A 124 0.70 -16.51 -14.29
CA GLN A 124 0.52 -16.85 -12.88
C GLN A 124 -0.97 -16.73 -12.54
N PRO A 125 -1.80 -17.65 -13.05
CA PRO A 125 -3.23 -17.40 -13.18
C PRO A 125 -4.00 -17.38 -11.86
N ASP A 126 -3.38 -17.85 -10.77
CA ASP A 126 -3.95 -17.90 -9.41
C ASP A 126 -3.44 -16.76 -8.50
N VAL A 127 -2.69 -15.80 -9.06
CA VAL A 127 -2.15 -14.64 -8.32
C VAL A 127 -2.90 -13.36 -8.67
N VAL A 128 -3.14 -12.51 -7.66
CA VAL A 128 -3.60 -11.13 -7.86
C VAL A 128 -2.37 -10.22 -8.03
N PRO A 129 -2.20 -9.54 -9.19
CA PRO A 129 -1.06 -8.64 -9.37
C PRO A 129 -1.18 -7.39 -8.49
N TYR A 130 -0.04 -6.88 -8.02
CA TYR A 130 0.06 -5.52 -7.48
C TYR A 130 0.33 -4.52 -8.61
N ARG A 131 -0.46 -3.44 -8.69
CA ARG A 131 -0.31 -2.39 -9.70
C ARG A 131 -0.56 -1.01 -9.10
N THR A 132 0.02 0.00 -9.74
CA THR A 132 0.00 1.40 -9.28
C THR A 132 -0.23 2.35 -10.45
N SER A 133 -0.86 3.50 -10.19
CA SER A 133 -1.05 4.57 -11.17
C SER A 133 -0.80 5.95 -10.54
N TYR A 134 0.43 6.20 -10.07
CA TYR A 134 0.73 7.37 -9.23
C TYR A 134 0.66 8.71 -9.96
N TYR A 135 1.02 8.74 -11.25
CA TYR A 135 1.19 9.99 -12.00
C TYR A 135 0.23 10.14 -13.17
N ASP A 136 -0.38 9.04 -13.60
CA ASP A 136 -1.45 9.02 -14.59
C ASP A 136 -2.77 8.73 -13.87
N GLU A 137 -3.72 9.66 -13.91
CA GLU A 137 -5.03 9.45 -13.31
C GLU A 137 -5.77 8.34 -14.07
N SER A 138 -5.97 7.20 -13.40
CA SER A 138 -6.70 6.05 -13.93
C SER A 138 -7.41 5.33 -12.79
N TRP A 139 -8.17 4.30 -13.13
CA TRP A 139 -8.76 3.40 -12.15
C TRP A 139 -8.79 1.98 -12.70
N GLY A 140 -8.74 1.00 -11.81
CA GLY A 140 -8.97 -0.39 -12.19
C GLY A 140 -8.77 -1.38 -11.06
N PHE A 141 -9.10 -2.62 -11.37
CA PHE A 141 -9.02 -3.74 -10.45
C PHE A 141 -7.99 -4.75 -10.89
N CYS A 142 -7.41 -5.46 -9.92
CA CYS A 142 -6.58 -6.62 -10.15
C CYS A 142 -7.30 -7.87 -9.64
N MET A 143 -7.19 -8.98 -10.37
CA MET A 143 -7.72 -10.26 -9.92
C MET A 143 -6.93 -11.43 -10.51
N GLN A 144 -7.18 -12.63 -10.00
CA GLN A 144 -6.65 -13.86 -10.57
C GLN A 144 -7.15 -14.03 -12.01
N HIS A 145 -6.27 -14.47 -12.91
CA HIS A 145 -6.62 -14.68 -14.31
C HIS A 145 -7.71 -15.75 -14.48
N ASN A 146 -7.63 -16.85 -13.72
CA ASN A 146 -8.65 -17.89 -13.74
C ASN A 146 -10.02 -17.36 -13.31
N ARG A 147 -10.06 -16.51 -12.29
CA ARG A 147 -11.31 -15.89 -11.81
C ARG A 147 -11.94 -14.98 -12.86
N LEU A 148 -11.15 -14.20 -13.59
CA LEU A 148 -11.66 -13.36 -14.69
C LEU A 148 -12.30 -14.20 -15.80
N ARG A 149 -11.71 -15.36 -16.14
CA ARG A 149 -12.21 -16.26 -17.19
C ARG A 149 -13.55 -16.91 -16.83
N GLU A 150 -13.84 -17.06 -15.54
CA GLU A 150 -15.07 -17.63 -15.00
C GLU A 150 -16.20 -16.62 -14.85
N LEU A 151 -15.94 -15.31 -15.01
CA LEU A 151 -16.97 -14.30 -14.90
C LEU A 151 -18.02 -14.49 -16.02
N PRO A 152 -19.31 -14.68 -15.67
CA PRO A 152 -20.36 -14.78 -16.66
C PRO A 152 -20.57 -13.42 -17.34
N ASP A 153 -20.98 -13.44 -18.61
CA ASP A 153 -21.42 -12.22 -19.29
C ASP A 153 -22.57 -11.58 -18.51
N GLY A 154 -22.54 -10.25 -18.41
CA GLY A 154 -23.52 -9.51 -17.64
C GLY A 154 -23.11 -8.07 -17.38
N VAL A 155 -23.93 -7.41 -16.56
CA VAL A 155 -23.66 -6.07 -16.05
C VAL A 155 -23.15 -6.18 -14.62
N TYR A 156 -22.10 -5.41 -14.33
CA TYR A 156 -21.45 -5.36 -13.04
C TYR A 156 -21.50 -3.94 -12.49
N GLU A 157 -21.85 -3.82 -11.21
CA GLU A 157 -21.66 -2.59 -10.45
C GLU A 157 -20.21 -2.53 -10.00
N VAL A 158 -19.54 -1.43 -10.29
CA VAL A 158 -18.16 -1.16 -9.92
C VAL A 158 -18.15 0.03 -8.98
N LEU A 159 -17.51 -0.13 -7.83
CA LEU A 159 -17.26 0.93 -6.87
C LEU A 159 -15.78 0.98 -6.52
N ILE A 160 -15.17 2.15 -6.62
CA ILE A 160 -13.94 2.50 -5.90
C ILE A 160 -14.27 3.76 -5.10
N ASP A 161 -14.44 3.59 -3.80
CA ASP A 161 -14.70 4.69 -2.87
C ASP A 161 -13.36 5.23 -2.35
N SER A 162 -12.66 5.97 -3.22
CA SER A 162 -11.38 6.60 -2.93
C SER A 162 -11.45 8.13 -2.96
N THR A 163 -10.37 8.78 -2.54
CA THR A 163 -10.17 10.22 -2.73
C THR A 163 -8.76 10.45 -3.24
N LEU A 164 -8.60 11.34 -4.22
CA LEU A 164 -7.31 11.84 -4.70
C LEU A 164 -7.35 13.36 -4.68
N LYS A 165 -6.76 13.97 -3.65
CA LYS A 165 -6.88 15.41 -3.36
C LYS A 165 -5.59 15.96 -2.79
N ASP A 166 -5.46 17.28 -2.74
CA ASP A 166 -4.33 17.89 -2.05
C ASP A 166 -4.34 17.49 -0.58
N GLY A 167 -3.17 17.09 -0.09
CA GLY A 167 -2.92 16.63 1.27
C GLY A 167 -1.42 16.65 1.52
N SER A 168 -0.86 15.55 2.02
CA SER A 168 0.56 15.45 2.31
C SER A 168 1.17 14.12 1.88
N LEU A 169 2.46 14.15 1.55
CA LEU A 169 3.32 12.97 1.63
C LEU A 169 3.84 12.84 3.06
N ILE A 170 3.78 11.63 3.59
CA ILE A 170 4.14 11.33 4.98
C ILE A 170 5.39 10.44 4.99
N TYR A 171 6.40 10.83 5.76
CA TYR A 171 7.57 9.99 6.02
C TYR A 171 7.96 9.99 7.50
N GLY A 172 8.65 8.94 7.93
CA GLY A 172 9.15 8.80 9.30
C GLY A 172 10.67 8.82 9.34
N GLU A 173 11.23 9.47 10.34
CA GLU A 173 12.68 9.62 10.53
C GLU A 173 13.05 9.31 11.98
N HIS A 174 14.12 8.55 12.19
CA HIS A 174 14.72 8.34 13.52
C HIS A 174 16.21 8.65 13.43
N LEU A 175 16.65 9.62 14.22
CA LEU A 175 18.06 9.99 14.32
C LEU A 175 18.64 9.45 15.63
N HIS A 176 19.62 8.56 15.51
CA HIS A 176 20.41 8.09 16.64
C HIS A 176 21.74 8.86 16.70
N GLN A 177 21.93 9.68 17.73
CA GLN A 177 23.14 10.48 17.90
C GLN A 177 24.33 9.61 18.34
N GLY A 178 25.36 9.55 17.50
CA GLY A 178 26.61 8.86 17.77
C GLY A 178 27.63 9.72 18.53
N GLU A 179 28.87 9.23 18.62
CA GLU A 179 29.99 10.00 19.19
C GLU A 179 30.59 11.02 18.21
N THR A 180 30.31 10.87 16.91
CA THR A 180 30.76 11.75 15.83
C THR A 180 29.59 12.14 14.94
N ASP A 181 29.81 13.16 14.10
CA ASP A 181 28.86 13.63 13.09
C ASP A 181 28.91 12.77 11.79
N ASP A 182 29.70 11.70 11.77
CA ASP A 182 29.73 10.78 10.62
C ASP A 182 28.44 9.96 10.57
N GLU A 183 27.80 9.90 9.40
CA GLU A 183 26.47 9.31 9.26
C GLU A 183 26.49 7.97 8.52
N VAL A 184 25.66 7.03 9.01
CA VAL A 184 25.27 5.80 8.30
C VAL A 184 23.75 5.80 8.15
N LEU A 185 23.29 5.80 6.89
CA LEU A 185 21.87 5.73 6.54
C LEU A 185 21.46 4.28 6.25
N LEU A 186 20.32 3.86 6.81
CA LEU A 186 19.70 2.53 6.63
C LEU A 186 18.32 2.65 5.97
#